data_AF-A0A966WW34-F1
#
_entry.id   AF-A0A966WW34-F1
#
_cell.length_a   1.000
_cell.length_b   1.000
_cell.length_c   1.000
_cell.angle_alpha   90.00
_cell.angle_beta   90.00
_cell.angle_gamma   90.00
#
_symmetry.space_group_name_H-M   'P 1'
#
loop_
_entity.id
_entity.type
_entity.pdbx_description
1 polymer ?
#
loop_
_entity_poly.entity_id
_entity_poly.type
_entity_poly.pdbx_seq_one_letter_code
_entity_poly.pdbx_strand_id
1 'polypeptide(L)'
;MQIIELERDDWNFFCPAKGRPVFTDDGEPNTPALRGSWCHEVPEEPIHLAEELKPLWQQHLDAQAAKDEGADVVGFLQSLDRPNWVAFEIMLWVLPPPIAWESWKTEEPAP
;
A
#
# COMPACT_ATOMS: atom_id res chain seq x y z
N MET A 1 -9.68 0.27 8.34
CA MET A 1 -8.93 0.99 7.30
C MET A 1 -9.90 1.42 6.21
N GLN A 2 -9.66 2.55 5.56
CA GLN A 2 -10.44 2.99 4.40
C GLN A 2 -9.62 2.73 3.13
N ILE A 3 -10.25 2.23 2.07
CA ILE A 3 -9.65 2.13 0.74
C ILE A 3 -10.23 3.25 -0.12
N ILE A 4 -9.37 4.02 -0.78
CA ILE A 4 -9.73 5.14 -1.65
C ILE A 4 -9.15 4.87 -3.03
N GLU A 5 -10.03 4.73 -4.02
CA GLU A 5 -9.64 4.62 -5.42
C GLU A 5 -9.30 6.02 -5.97
N LEU A 6 -8.17 6.12 -6.66
CA LEU A 6 -7.69 7.35 -7.29
C LEU A 6 -7.31 7.07 -8.75
N GLU A 7 -7.94 7.78 -9.67
CA GLU A 7 -7.50 7.84 -11.06
C GLU A 7 -6.50 9.00 -11.24
N ARG A 8 -5.32 8.69 -11.78
CA ARG A 8 -4.26 9.69 -12.01
C ARG A 8 -3.51 9.44 -13.31
N ASP A 9 -2.93 10.51 -13.85
CA ASP A 9 -2.04 10.53 -15.01
C ASP A 9 -0.56 10.78 -14.64
N ASP A 10 -0.27 10.93 -13.33
CA ASP A 10 1.07 11.20 -12.81
C ASP A 10 1.43 10.35 -11.57
N TRP A 11 2.74 10.19 -11.37
CA TRP A 11 3.36 9.48 -10.23
C TRP A 11 3.59 10.37 -9.00
N ASN A 12 2.98 11.56 -8.95
CA ASN A 12 3.22 12.50 -7.87
C ASN A 12 2.30 12.19 -6.69
N PHE A 13 2.66 11.15 -5.94
CA PHE A 13 2.01 10.82 -4.69
C PHE A 13 2.45 11.80 -3.61
N PHE A 14 1.48 12.44 -2.95
CA PHE A 14 1.72 13.31 -1.82
C PHE A 14 1.04 12.74 -0.58
N CYS A 15 1.73 12.76 0.55
CA CYS A 15 1.14 12.44 1.84
C CYS A 15 -0.05 13.39 2.10
N PRO A 16 -1.29 12.87 2.22
CA PRO A 16 -2.48 13.72 2.32
C PRO A 16 -2.48 14.59 3.59
N ALA A 17 -1.78 14.17 4.64
CA ALA A 17 -1.67 14.93 5.89
C ALA A 17 -0.63 16.05 5.85
N LYS A 18 0.44 15.93 5.04
CA LYS A 18 1.59 16.86 5.04
C LYS A 18 1.84 17.58 3.71
N GLY A 19 1.21 17.14 2.61
CA GLY A 19 1.43 17.67 1.27
C GLY A 19 2.84 17.44 0.73
N ARG A 20 3.60 16.48 1.28
CA ARG A 20 4.98 16.16 0.86
C ARG A 20 5.00 14.94 -0.05
N PRO A 21 5.92 14.85 -1.02
CA PRO A 21 6.09 13.66 -1.86
C PRO A 21 6.25 12.40 -1.01
N VAL A 22 5.60 11.31 -1.39
CA VAL A 22 5.70 10.01 -0.69
C VAL A 22 7.02 9.32 -0.99
N PHE A 23 7.57 9.51 -2.19
CA PHE A 23 8.85 8.95 -2.61
C PHE A 23 9.89 10.07 -2.81
N THR A 24 11.16 9.71 -2.64
CA THR A 24 12.31 10.54 -3.06
C THR A 24 12.57 10.35 -4.56
N ASP A 25 13.45 11.18 -5.13
CA ASP A 25 13.87 11.04 -6.53
C ASP A 25 14.53 9.69 -6.84
N ASP A 26 15.06 9.01 -5.82
CA ASP A 26 15.69 7.69 -5.91
C ASP A 26 14.68 6.53 -5.76
N GLY A 27 13.38 6.82 -5.55
CA GLY A 27 12.33 5.80 -5.39
C GLY A 27 12.16 5.23 -3.98
N GLU A 28 12.87 5.78 -2.99
CA GLU A 28 12.75 5.40 -1.59
C GLU A 28 11.59 6.15 -0.89
N PRO A 29 10.96 5.58 0.14
CA PRO A 29 9.92 6.27 0.89
C PRO A 29 10.48 7.51 1.60
N ASN A 30 9.91 8.68 1.30
CA ASN A 30 10.20 9.96 1.92
C ASN A 30 9.33 10.21 3.19
N THR A 31 8.62 9.19 3.66
CA THR A 31 7.77 9.27 4.84
C THR A 31 7.77 7.97 5.65
N PRO A 32 7.92 8.04 6.98
CA PRO A 32 7.79 6.86 7.85
C PRO A 32 6.32 6.43 8.01
N ALA A 33 5.38 7.11 7.35
CA ALA A 33 3.96 6.77 7.41
C ALA A 33 3.54 5.72 6.37
N LEU A 34 4.33 5.51 5.30
CA LEU A 34 4.08 4.45 4.33
C LEU A 34 4.24 3.09 5.01
N ARG A 35 3.29 2.18 4.77
CA ARG A 35 3.29 0.84 5.38
C ARG A 35 3.46 -0.31 4.38
N GLY A 36 3.40 -0.02 3.09
CA GLY A 36 3.66 -0.95 2.00
C GLY A 36 3.15 -0.38 0.70
N SER A 37 3.61 -0.94 -0.41
CA SER A 37 3.19 -0.67 -1.78
C SER A 37 3.08 -1.98 -2.54
N TRP A 38 1.96 -2.22 -3.20
CA TRP A 38 1.72 -3.43 -3.99
C TRP A 38 1.51 -3.06 -5.46
N CYS A 39 2.06 -3.86 -6.37
CA CYS A 39 1.85 -3.76 -7.82
C CYS A 39 0.85 -4.83 -8.29
N HIS A 40 -0.13 -4.49 -9.14
CA HIS A 40 -1.11 -5.46 -9.62
C HIS A 40 -0.51 -6.54 -10.53
N GLU A 41 0.64 -6.30 -11.16
CA GLU A 41 1.32 -7.31 -11.99
C GLU A 41 2.05 -8.36 -11.13
N VAL A 42 2.48 -7.99 -9.93
CA VAL A 42 3.23 -8.85 -8.98
C VAL A 42 2.77 -8.60 -7.53
N PRO A 43 1.48 -8.86 -7.22
CA PRO A 43 0.91 -8.52 -5.92
C PRO A 43 1.55 -9.30 -4.77
N GLU A 44 2.10 -10.49 -5.02
CA GLU A 44 2.82 -11.29 -4.01
C GLU A 44 4.10 -10.64 -3.46
N GLU A 45 4.72 -9.71 -4.21
CA GLU A 45 6.00 -9.08 -3.90
C GLU A 45 5.84 -7.58 -3.57
N PRO A 46 5.29 -7.23 -2.39
CA PRO A 46 5.13 -5.84 -2.01
C PRO A 46 6.48 -5.16 -1.75
N ILE A 47 6.55 -3.90 -2.16
CA ILE A 47 7.68 -3.02 -1.97
C ILE A 47 7.45 -2.21 -0.70
N HIS A 48 8.53 -1.90 0.04
CA HIS A 48 8.48 -1.05 1.24
C HIS A 48 7.49 -1.53 2.32
N LEU A 49 7.23 -2.85 2.36
CA LEU A 49 6.34 -3.46 3.34
C LEU A 49 6.93 -3.35 4.75
N ALA A 50 6.19 -2.71 5.63
CA ALA A 50 6.60 -2.50 7.01
C ALA A 50 6.76 -3.83 7.76
N GLU A 51 7.75 -3.90 8.66
CA GLU A 51 8.08 -5.13 9.40
C GLU A 51 6.88 -5.73 10.14
N GLU A 52 5.99 -4.90 10.68
CA GLU A 52 4.79 -5.38 11.37
C GLU A 52 3.76 -6.07 10.45
N LEU A 53 3.82 -5.83 9.13
CA LEU A 53 2.90 -6.40 8.15
C LEU A 53 3.45 -7.64 7.48
N LYS A 54 4.77 -7.83 7.41
CA LYS A 54 5.41 -9.00 6.79
C LYS A 54 4.82 -10.35 7.24
N PRO A 55 4.70 -10.65 8.55
CA PRO A 55 4.14 -11.94 8.96
C PRO A 55 2.65 -12.08 8.62
N LEU A 56 1.89 -10.99 8.66
CA LEU A 56 0.46 -10.98 8.34
C LEU A 56 0.23 -11.19 6.84
N TRP A 57 1.08 -10.58 6.01
CA TRP A 57 1.06 -10.75 4.56
C TRP A 57 1.40 -12.19 4.16
N GLN A 58 2.45 -12.76 4.75
CA GLN A 58 2.80 -14.17 4.51
C GLN A 58 1.64 -15.11 4.88
N GLN A 59 1.03 -14.89 6.05
CA GLN A 59 -0.13 -15.68 6.48
C GLN A 59 -1.31 -15.57 5.49
N HIS A 60 -1.53 -14.37 4.93
CA HIS A 60 -2.55 -14.16 3.92
C HIS A 60 -2.25 -14.93 2.63
N LEU A 61 -1.03 -14.84 2.11
CA LEU A 61 -0.58 -15.59 0.93
C LEU A 61 -0.73 -17.11 1.14
N ASP A 62 -0.32 -17.63 2.30
CA ASP A 62 -0.44 -19.05 2.62
C ASP A 62 -1.90 -19.51 2.63
N ALA A 63 -2.81 -18.67 3.15
CA ALA A 63 -4.24 -18.95 3.19
C ALA A 63 -4.89 -18.95 1.80
N GLN A 64 -4.41 -18.12 0.88
CA GLN A 64 -4.89 -18.09 -0.51
C GLN A 64 -4.31 -19.22 -1.35
N ALA A 65 -3.02 -19.53 -1.16
CA ALA A 65 -2.40 -20.70 -1.78
C ALA A 65 -3.12 -22.00 -1.38
N ALA A 66 -3.58 -22.13 -0.14
CA ALA A 66 -4.38 -23.27 0.32
C ALA A 66 -5.75 -23.39 -0.39
N LYS A 67 -6.23 -22.31 -1.02
CA LYS A 67 -7.48 -22.25 -1.78
C LYS A 67 -7.28 -22.23 -3.30
N ASP A 68 -6.03 -22.29 -3.78
CA ASP A 68 -5.68 -22.08 -5.20
C ASP A 68 -6.14 -20.71 -5.73
N GLU A 69 -6.06 -19.68 -4.87
CA GLU A 69 -6.39 -18.28 -5.18
C GLU A 69 -5.11 -17.45 -5.35
N GLY A 70 -5.13 -16.44 -6.22
CA GLY A 70 -4.05 -15.46 -6.37
C GLY A 70 -4.06 -14.40 -5.26
N ALA A 71 -2.97 -13.64 -5.13
CA ALA A 71 -2.80 -12.66 -4.05
C ALA A 71 -3.88 -11.56 -4.07
N ASP A 72 -4.67 -11.46 -2.98
CA ASP A 72 -5.75 -10.49 -2.81
C ASP A 72 -5.32 -9.37 -1.85
N VAL A 73 -4.69 -8.34 -2.42
CA VAL A 73 -4.24 -7.16 -1.66
C VAL A 73 -5.43 -6.47 -0.98
N VAL A 74 -6.58 -6.39 -1.63
CA VAL A 74 -7.78 -5.73 -1.08
C VAL A 74 -8.28 -6.48 0.13
N GLY A 75 -8.44 -7.80 0.02
CA GLY A 75 -8.86 -8.66 1.11
C GLY A 75 -7.88 -8.64 2.28
N PHE A 76 -6.57 -8.63 2.01
CA PHE A 76 -5.56 -8.45 3.04
C PHE A 76 -5.73 -7.12 3.77
N LEU A 77 -5.79 -6.01 3.04
CA LEU A 77 -5.93 -4.68 3.63
C LEU A 77 -7.23 -4.59 4.46
N GLN A 78 -8.36 -5.06 3.94
CA GLN A 78 -9.63 -5.07 4.67
C GLN A 78 -9.60 -5.93 5.94
N SER A 79 -8.75 -6.97 6.00
CA SER A 79 -8.56 -7.80 7.19
C SER A 79 -7.82 -7.10 8.33
N LEU A 80 -7.09 -6.01 8.04
CA LEU A 80 -6.34 -5.27 9.06
C LEU A 80 -7.28 -4.36 9.87
N ASP A 81 -7.42 -4.64 11.16
CA ASP A 81 -8.15 -3.78 12.11
C ASP A 81 -7.33 -2.52 12.47
N ARG A 82 -7.21 -1.62 11.49
CA ARG A 82 -6.49 -0.35 11.59
C ARG A 82 -7.41 0.77 11.10
N PRO A 83 -8.30 1.30 11.96
CA PRO A 83 -9.25 2.36 11.54
C PRO A 83 -8.54 3.67 11.17
N ASN A 84 -7.36 3.90 11.76
CA ASN A 84 -6.49 5.05 11.53
C ASN A 84 -5.62 4.93 10.26
N TRP A 85 -5.87 3.91 9.45
CA TRP A 85 -5.15 3.68 8.20
C TRP A 85 -6.06 3.94 7.02
N VAL A 86 -5.49 4.54 5.98
CA VAL A 86 -6.09 4.66 4.64
C VAL A 86 -5.19 3.92 3.67
N ALA A 87 -5.75 3.30 2.64
CA ALA A 87 -5.04 2.71 1.51
C ALA A 87 -5.51 3.39 0.23
N PHE A 88 -4.59 3.83 -0.62
CA PHE A 88 -4.93 4.41 -1.92
C PHE A 88 -4.71 3.39 -3.03
N GLU A 89 -5.74 3.03 -3.78
CA GLU A 89 -5.59 2.26 -5.01
C GLU A 89 -5.44 3.24 -6.17
N ILE A 90 -4.25 3.32 -6.74
CA ILE A 90 -3.99 4.26 -7.84
C ILE A 90 -4.04 3.53 -9.18
N MET A 91 -5.00 3.91 -10.02
CA MET A 91 -5.03 3.52 -11.43
C MET A 91 -4.32 4.57 -12.28
N LEU A 92 -3.14 4.22 -12.78
CA LEU A 92 -2.38 5.05 -13.71
C LEU A 92 -2.77 4.74 -15.15
N TRP A 93 -3.23 5.75 -15.89
CA TRP A 93 -3.55 5.62 -17.32
C TRP A 93 -2.28 5.68 -18.22
N VAL A 94 -1.18 5.05 -17.79
CA VAL A 94 0.08 5.01 -18.53
C VAL A 94 0.48 3.56 -18.78
N LEU A 95 0.89 3.23 -20.00
CA LEU A 95 1.31 1.88 -20.38
C LEU A 95 2.75 1.60 -19.95
N PRO A 96 3.03 0.50 -19.23
CA PRO A 96 2.10 -0.41 -18.55
C PRO A 96 1.70 0.15 -17.17
N PRO A 97 0.50 -0.15 -16.63
CA PRO A 97 -0.01 0.48 -15.41
C PRO A 97 0.49 -0.24 -14.14
N PRO A 98 1.40 0.34 -13.33
CA PRO A 98 1.72 -0.22 -12.03
C PRO A 98 0.79 0.46 -11.03
N ILE A 99 -0.13 -0.30 -10.47
CA ILE A 99 -0.99 0.20 -9.40
C ILE A 99 -0.16 0.22 -8.12
N ALA A 100 -0.35 1.23 -7.27
CA ALA A 100 0.26 1.33 -5.96
C ALA A 100 -0.84 1.34 -4.90
N TRP A 101 -0.56 0.73 -3.74
CA TRP A 101 -1.43 0.64 -2.57
C TRP A 101 -0.72 1.28 -1.37
N GLU A 102 -1.04 2.51 -0.96
CA GLU A 102 -0.31 3.19 0.13
C GLU A 102 -1.08 3.17 1.47
N SER A 103 -0.60 2.43 2.48
CA SER A 103 -1.19 2.43 3.82
C SER A 103 -0.56 3.45 4.80
N TRP A 104 -1.38 4.20 5.56
CA TRP A 104 -0.95 5.31 6.45
C TRP A 104 -1.28 5.07 7.92
N LYS A 105 -0.63 5.74 8.88
CA LYS A 105 -1.06 5.80 10.29
C LYS A 105 -1.39 7.25 10.66
N THR A 106 -2.61 7.56 11.10
CA THR A 106 -3.03 8.94 11.41
C THR A 106 -2.45 9.53 12.70
N GLU A 107 -1.80 8.75 13.58
CA GLU A 107 -1.19 9.26 14.82
C GLU A 107 0.18 8.63 15.13
N GLU A 108 1.19 9.47 15.30
CA GLU A 108 2.42 9.18 16.06
C GLU A 108 2.37 9.92 17.41
N PRO A 109 2.96 9.35 18.48
CA PRO A 109 2.98 9.98 19.81
C PRO A 109 3.78 11.28 19.80
N ALA A 110 3.31 12.24 20.60
CA ALA A 110 3.91 13.56 20.80
C ALA A 110 5.40 13.48 21.22
N PRO A 111 6.21 14.52 20.89
CA PRO A 111 7.66 14.55 21.11
C PRO A 111 8.10 14.37 22.57
#